data_AF-A0A8T4T282-F1
#
_entry.id   AF-A0A8T4T282-F1
#
_cell.length_a   1.000
_cell.length_b   1.000
_cell.length_c   1.000
_cell.angle_alpha   90.00
_cell.angle_beta   90.00
_cell.angle_gamma   90.00
#
_symmetry.space_group_name_H-M   'P 1'
#
loop_
_entity.id
_entity.type
_entity.pdbx_description
1 polymer ?
#
loop_
_entity_poly.entity_id
_entity_poly.type
_entity_poly.pdbx_seq_one_letter_code
_entity_poly.pdbx_strand_id
1 'polypeptide(L)'
;MKEIMDWDICEKENIRKVSVDEDKIDSILKMCSARFKFVKKQEIDKETASIITENYYEIIKELLTALLLKNGLKSDNHECLISYF
;
A
#
# COMPACT_ATOMS: atom_id res chain seq x y z
N MET A 1 2.76 -5.56 -20.40
CA MET A 1 2.38 -5.58 -18.98
C MET A 1 2.69 -6.96 -18.46
N LYS A 2 3.39 -7.08 -17.32
CA LYS A 2 3.40 -8.37 -16.61
C LYS A 2 1.98 -8.65 -16.12
N GLU A 3 1.54 -9.90 -16.19
CA GLU A 3 0.31 -10.32 -15.53
C GLU A 3 0.52 -10.17 -14.02
N ILE A 4 -0.43 -9.52 -13.35
CA ILE A 4 -0.48 -9.43 -11.89
C ILE A 4 -0.78 -10.83 -11.35
N MET A 5 -0.17 -11.21 -10.23
CA MET A 5 -0.42 -12.51 -9.61
C MET A 5 -1.91 -12.72 -9.33
N ASP A 6 -2.42 -13.90 -9.63
CA ASP A 6 -3.81 -14.25 -9.39
C ASP A 6 -4.13 -14.25 -7.87
N TRP A 7 -5.33 -13.77 -7.51
CA TRP A 7 -5.74 -13.70 -6.11
C TRP A 7 -5.77 -15.08 -5.43
N ASP A 8 -6.16 -16.15 -6.12
CA ASP A 8 -6.21 -17.49 -5.53
C ASP A 8 -4.81 -17.98 -5.15
N ILE A 9 -3.78 -17.59 -5.91
CA ILE A 9 -2.37 -17.88 -5.60
C ILE A 9 -1.95 -17.04 -4.39
N CYS A 10 -2.28 -15.75 -4.39
CA CYS A 10 -1.98 -14.86 -3.28
C CYS A 10 -2.62 -15.36 -1.97
N GLU A 11 -3.91 -15.69 -1.98
CA GLU A 11 -4.64 -16.15 -0.81
C GLU A 11 -4.03 -17.43 -0.20
N LYS A 12 -3.57 -18.36 -1.05
CA LYS A 12 -2.97 -19.62 -0.61
C LYS A 12 -1.54 -19.46 -0.11
N GLU A 13 -0.73 -18.65 -0.76
CA GLU A 13 0.74 -18.65 -0.55
C GLU A 13 1.26 -17.41 0.19
N ASN A 14 0.55 -16.28 0.10
CA ASN A 14 1.07 -14.97 0.51
C ASN A 14 0.15 -14.20 1.47
N ILE A 15 -1.06 -14.69 1.75
CA ILE A 15 -1.99 -14.09 2.71
C ILE A 15 -1.97 -14.84 4.04
N ARG A 16 -1.87 -14.08 5.14
CA ARG A 16 -2.04 -14.58 6.51
C ARG A 16 -3.28 -13.96 7.12
N LYS A 17 -4.06 -14.77 7.84
CA LYS A 17 -5.15 -14.27 8.68
C LYS A 17 -4.58 -13.70 9.98
N VAL A 18 -5.02 -12.52 10.36
CA VAL A 18 -4.58 -11.79 11.55
C VAL A 18 -5.78 -11.13 12.22
N SER A 19 -5.65 -10.82 13.51
CA SER A 19 -6.61 -9.93 14.17
C SER A 19 -6.52 -8.54 13.56
N VAL A 20 -7.67 -7.88 13.42
CA VAL A 20 -7.72 -6.49 13.01
C VAL A 20 -7.06 -5.64 14.09
N ASP A 21 -6.12 -4.79 13.67
CA ASP A 21 -5.36 -3.87 14.53
C ASP A 21 -5.70 -2.44 14.10
N GLU A 22 -6.75 -1.89 14.73
CA GLU A 22 -7.27 -0.55 14.42
C GLU A 22 -6.24 0.55 14.70
N ASP A 23 -5.44 0.40 15.76
CA ASP A 23 -4.38 1.36 16.11
C ASP A 23 -3.33 1.43 15.00
N LYS A 24 -2.95 0.26 14.44
CA LYS A 24 -2.04 0.21 13.31
C LYS A 24 -2.65 0.79 12.05
N ILE A 25 -3.91 0.49 11.74
CA ILE A 25 -4.64 1.08 10.60
C ILE A 25 -4.63 2.61 10.71
N ASP A 26 -4.99 3.15 11.87
CA ASP A 26 -5.00 4.59 12.13
C ASP A 26 -3.61 5.22 11.99
N SER A 27 -2.58 4.53 12.47
CA SER A 27 -1.18 4.97 12.33
C SER A 27 -0.77 5.08 10.85
N ILE A 28 -1.11 4.05 10.05
CA ILE A 28 -0.84 4.04 8.61
C ILE A 28 -1.58 5.20 7.91
N LEU A 29 -2.86 5.40 8.20
CA LEU A 29 -3.66 6.47 7.61
C LEU A 29 -3.09 7.87 7.94
N LYS A 30 -2.68 8.09 9.20
CA LYS A 30 -2.03 9.34 9.63
C LYS A 30 -0.72 9.58 8.87
N MET A 31 0.12 8.55 8.75
CA MET A 31 1.39 8.62 8.03
C MET A 31 1.19 8.92 6.55
N CYS A 32 0.27 8.21 5.89
CA CYS A 32 -0.09 8.42 4.48
C CYS A 32 -0.60 9.84 4.25
N SER A 33 -1.45 10.35 5.14
CA SER A 33 -1.97 11.72 5.07
C SER A 33 -0.85 12.76 5.16
N ALA A 34 0.10 12.58 6.09
CA ALA A 34 1.26 13.46 6.23
C ALA A 34 2.16 13.42 4.98
N ARG A 35 2.47 12.23 4.48
CA ARG A 35 3.28 12.05 3.27
C ARG A 35 2.59 12.65 2.04
N PHE A 36 1.30 12.42 1.86
CA PHE A 36 0.52 13.02 0.76
C PHE A 36 0.56 14.55 0.79
N LYS A 37 0.39 15.16 1.98
CA LYS A 37 0.50 16.62 2.15
C LYS A 37 1.90 17.14 1.81
N PHE A 38 2.95 16.37 2.11
CA PHE A 38 4.33 16.73 1.76
C PHE A 38 4.57 16.67 0.25
N VAL A 39 4.20 15.55 -0.38
CA VAL A 39 4.42 15.30 -1.83
C VAL A 39 3.65 16.31 -2.67
N LYS A 40 2.41 16.65 -2.29
CA LYS A 40 1.58 17.62 -3.01
C LYS A 40 2.17 19.03 -3.07
N LYS A 41 3.11 19.36 -2.18
CA LYS A 41 3.79 20.66 -2.14
C LYS A 41 5.09 20.70 -2.95
N GLN A 42 5.57 19.57 -3.44
CA GLN A 42 6.83 19.52 -4.18
C GLN A 42 6.61 19.98 -5.62
N GLU A 43 7.57 20.71 -6.17
CA GLU A 43 7.62 21.04 -7.59
C GLU A 43 8.05 19.80 -8.38
N ILE A 44 7.42 19.57 -9.53
CA ILE A 44 7.73 18.44 -10.40
C ILE A 44 8.68 18.94 -11.49
N ASP A 45 9.91 18.42 -11.47
CA ASP A 45 10.91 18.63 -12.49
C ASP A 45 11.61 17.30 -12.84
N LYS A 46 12.66 17.35 -13.66
CA LYS A 46 13.37 16.15 -14.12
C LYS A 46 14.08 15.39 -12.99
N GLU A 47 14.43 16.05 -11.90
CA GLU A 47 15.14 15.49 -10.76
C GLU A 47 14.15 14.97 -9.70
N THR A 48 13.01 15.64 -9.53
CA THR A 48 12.03 15.31 -8.49
C THR A 48 10.93 14.35 -8.95
N ALA A 49 10.66 14.23 -10.25
CA ALA A 49 9.54 13.44 -10.77
C ALA A 49 9.56 11.97 -10.34
N SER A 50 10.73 11.32 -10.36
CA SER A 50 10.89 9.92 -9.92
C SER A 50 10.61 9.77 -8.43
N ILE A 51 11.13 10.68 -7.61
CA ILE A 51 10.95 10.71 -6.16
C ILE A 51 9.48 10.92 -5.80
N ILE A 52 8.80 11.85 -6.49
CA ILE A 52 7.38 12.14 -6.29
C ILE A 52 6.54 10.90 -6.66
N THR A 53 6.87 10.25 -7.78
CA THR A 53 6.19 9.02 -8.22
C THR A 53 6.36 7.90 -7.21
N GLU A 54 7.58 7.68 -6.73
CA GLU A 54 7.87 6.67 -5.69
C GLU A 54 7.08 6.95 -4.41
N ASN A 55 7.00 8.21 -3.97
CA ASN A 55 6.22 8.55 -2.80
C ASN A 55 4.73 8.27 -2.97
N TYR A 56 4.15 8.51 -4.16
CA TYR A 56 2.77 8.14 -4.43
C TYR A 56 2.58 6.62 -4.41
N TYR A 57 3.50 5.86 -5.01
CA TYR A 57 3.48 4.40 -4.96
C TYR A 57 3.50 3.88 -3.52
N GLU A 58 4.38 4.42 -2.68
CA GLU A 58 4.47 4.05 -1.27
C GLU A 58 3.19 4.40 -0.48
N ILE A 59 2.58 5.56 -0.74
CA ILE A 59 1.28 5.91 -0.15
C ILE A 59 0.22 4.88 -0.53
N ILE A 60 0.11 4.54 -1.81
CA ILE A 60 -0.89 3.59 -2.30
C ILE A 60 -0.67 2.21 -1.65
N LYS A 61 0.57 1.74 -1.61
CA LYS A 61 0.93 0.45 -1.01
C LYS A 61 0.57 0.36 0.47
N GLU A 62 0.87 1.40 1.24
CA GLU A 62 0.53 1.46 2.67
C GLU A 62 -0.99 1.50 2.87
N LEU A 63 -1.72 2.25 2.04
CA LEU A 63 -3.19 2.27 2.10
C LEU A 63 -3.81 0.90 1.76
N LEU A 64 -3.27 0.18 0.76
CA LEU A 64 -3.69 -1.19 0.46
C LEU A 64 -3.37 -2.15 1.61
N THR A 65 -2.24 -1.96 2.29
CA THR A 65 -1.88 -2.73 3.49
C THR A 65 -2.88 -2.49 4.62
N ALA A 66 -3.28 -1.24 4.85
CA ALA A 66 -4.31 -0.91 5.84
C ALA A 66 -5.68 -1.50 5.48
N LEU A 67 -6.06 -1.47 4.21
CA LEU A 67 -7.30 -2.09 3.71
C LEU A 67 -7.30 -3.61 3.94
N LEU A 68 -6.18 -4.28 3.62
CA LEU A 68 -6.04 -5.71 3.84
C LEU A 68 -6.12 -6.04 5.34
N LEU A 69 -5.45 -5.26 6.19
CA LEU A 69 -5.46 -5.43 7.64
C LEU A 69 -6.85 -5.24 8.25
N LYS A 70 -7.61 -4.27 7.75
CA LYS A 70 -9.01 -4.04 8.14
C LYS A 70 -9.90 -5.27 7.91
N ASN A 71 -9.57 -6.08 6.92
CA ASN A 71 -10.29 -7.30 6.59
C ASN A 71 -9.71 -8.54 7.29
N GLY A 72 -8.84 -8.35 8.29
CA GLY A 72 -8.23 -9.43 9.06
C GLY A 72 -7.18 -10.22 8.27
N LEU A 73 -6.60 -9.61 7.24
CA LEU A 73 -5.63 -10.22 6.35
C LEU A 73 -4.30 -9.45 6.39
N LYS A 74 -3.20 -10.12 6.10
CA LYS A 74 -1.88 -9.49 5.99
C LYS A 74 -1.07 -10.18 4.90
N SER A 75 -0.42 -9.37 4.07
CA SER A 75 0.60 -9.81 3.12
C SER A 75 1.81 -8.88 3.20
N ASP A 76 2.98 -9.45 2.99
CA ASP A 76 4.20 -8.66 2.75
C ASP A 76 4.53 -8.62 1.23
N ASN A 77 3.67 -9.22 0.39
CA ASN A 77 3.83 -9.27 -1.06
C ASN A 77 3.02 -8.14 -1.73
N HIS A 78 3.72 -7.23 -2.40
CA HIS A 78 3.09 -6.06 -3.02
C HIS A 78 2.14 -6.41 -4.16
N GLU A 79 2.42 -7.46 -4.94
CA GLU A 79 1.51 -7.90 -6.00
C GLU A 79 0.19 -8.37 -5.39
N CYS A 80 0.25 -9.11 -4.28
CA CYS A 80 -0.95 -9.56 -3.57
C CYS A 80 -1.76 -8.45 -2.90
N LEU A 81 -1.13 -7.32 -2.55
CA LEU A 81 -1.86 -6.13 -2.12
C LEU A 81 -2.70 -5.55 -3.27
N ILE A 82 -2.16 -5.60 -4.49
CA ILE A 82 -2.85 -5.12 -5.69
C ILE A 82 -3.92 -6.12 -6.11
N SER A 83 -3.63 -7.42 -6.14
CA SER A 83 -4.58 -8.48 -6.52
C SER A 83 -5.80 -8.55 -5.61
N TYR A 84 -5.69 -8.02 -4.39
CA TYR A 84 -6.81 -7.94 -3.45
C TYR A 84 -7.86 -6.89 -3.83
N PHE A 85 -7.48 -5.89 -4.63
CA PHE A 85 -8.30 -4.75 -5.02
C PHE A 85 -8.79 -4.89 -6.47
#